data_AF-A0A1X7TMZ7-F1
#
_entry.id   AF-A0A1X7TMZ7-F1
#
_cell.length_a   1.000
_cell.length_b   1.000
_cell.length_c   1.000
_cell.angle_alpha   90.00
_cell.angle_beta   90.00
_cell.angle_gamma   90.00
#
_symmetry.space_group_name_H-M   'P 1'
#
loop_
_entity.id
_entity.type
_entity.pdbx_description
1 polymer ?
#
loop_
_entity_poly.entity_id
_entity_poly.type
_entity_poly.pdbx_seq_one_letter_code
_entity_poly.pdbx_strand_id
1 'polypeptide(L)' 'AWGRKVLDKVITQKSGFFDYISCEDVVMADRGFNIADDLAVCGAHLTIPASTRGEKQLEIEKSRQLAYLRIL' A
#
# COMPACT_ATOMS: atom_id res chain seq x y z
N ALA A 1 -7.74 2.15 -16.19
CA ALA A 1 -8.00 2.25 -14.73
C ALA A 1 -7.11 3.32 -14.11
N TRP A 2 -7.54 4.59 -14.10
CA TRP A 2 -6.80 5.71 -13.47
C TRP A 2 -7.49 6.24 -12.21
N GLY A 3 -8.80 6.01 -12.04
CA GLY A 3 -9.57 6.54 -10.91
C GLY A 3 -9.29 5.90 -9.55
N ARG A 4 -9.02 4.58 -9.48
CA ARG A 4 -8.74 3.91 -8.20
C ARG A 4 -7.50 4.46 -7.50
N LYS A 5 -6.39 4.62 -8.22
CA LYS A 5 -5.12 5.11 -7.69
C LYS A 5 -5.22 6.52 -7.08
N VAL A 6 -6.00 7.39 -7.72
CA VAL A 6 -6.23 8.76 -7.23
C VAL A 6 -7.07 8.72 -5.95
N LEU A 7 -8.12 7.88 -5.92
CA LEU A 7 -8.95 7.72 -4.73
C LEU A 7 -8.16 7.14 -3.56
N ASP A 8 -7.35 6.10 -3.81
CA ASP A 8 -6.51 5.47 -2.79
C ASP A 8 -5.55 6.49 -2.17
N LYS A 9 -4.95 7.37 -2.99
CA LYS A 9 -4.06 8.44 -2.50
C LYS A 9 -4.81 9.45 -1.62
N VAL A 10 -5.99 9.89 -2.06
CA VAL A 10 -6.82 10.82 -1.29
C VAL A 10 -7.26 10.20 0.04
N ILE A 11 -7.58 8.89 0.06
CA ILE A 11 -7.93 8.18 1.28
C ILE A 11 -6.73 8.13 2.23
N THR A 12 -5.54 7.75 1.74
CA THR A 12 -4.32 7.71 2.56
C THR A 12 -3.98 9.08 3.17
N GLN A 13 -4.13 10.16 2.39
CA GLN A 13 -3.92 11.51 2.87
C GLN A 13 -4.95 11.94 3.93
N LYS A 14 -6.20 11.48 3.81
CA LYS A 14 -7.29 11.85 4.73
C LYS A 14 -7.46 10.91 5.93
N SER A 15 -6.85 9.72 5.90
CA SER A 15 -7.00 8.73 6.97
C SER A 15 -6.12 8.98 8.20
N GLY A 16 -5.31 10.04 8.19
CA GLY A 16 -4.31 10.28 9.24
C GLY A 16 -3.14 9.29 9.19
N PHE A 17 -2.95 8.58 8.06
CA PHE A 17 -1.88 7.57 7.95
C PHE A 17 -0.49 8.17 8.24
N PHE A 18 -0.24 9.39 7.75
CA PHE A 18 1.02 10.10 7.95
C PHE A 18 1.26 10.55 9.40
N ASP A 19 0.20 10.65 10.22
CA ASP A 19 0.33 11.02 11.65
C ASP A 19 1.01 9.92 12.48
N TYR A 20 1.05 8.70 11.95
CA TYR A 20 1.69 7.54 12.57
C TYR A 20 3.11 7.29 12.06
N ILE A 21 3.59 8.12 11.13
CA ILE A 21 4.89 7.94 10.48
C ILE A 21 5.91 8.82 11.16
N SER A 22 7.02 8.20 11.56
CA SER A 22 8.17 8.87 12.13
C SER A 22 9.24 9.12 11.08
N CYS A 23 10.12 10.08 11.37
CA CYS A 23 11.35 10.26 10.62
C CYS A 23 12.14 8.94 10.62
N GLU A 24 12.77 8.60 9.49
CA GLU A 24 13.50 7.34 9.24
C GLU A 24 12.65 6.09 9.01
N ASP A 25 11.32 6.16 9.10
CA ASP A 25 10.46 5.02 8.76
C ASP A 25 10.52 4.68 7.28
N VAL A 26 10.40 3.39 6.97
CA VAL A 26 10.32 2.87 5.61
C VAL A 26 8.92 2.33 5.34
N VAL A 27 8.17 3.03 4.49
CA VAL A 27 6.83 2.62 4.08
C VAL A 27 6.93 1.82 2.79
N MET A 28 6.28 0.66 2.77
CA MET A 28 6.18 -0.18 1.58
C MET A 28 4.88 0.09 0.84
N ALA A 29 4.94 0.26 -0.48
CA ALA A 29 3.74 0.46 -1.31
C ALA A 29 3.74 -0.42 -2.54
N ASP A 30 2.53 -0.75 -3.01
CA ASP A 30 2.34 -1.50 -4.25
C ASP A 30 2.78 -0.72 -5.49
N ARG A 31 3.14 -1.47 -6.54
CA ARG A 31 3.59 -0.90 -7.81
C ARG A 31 2.53 0.04 -8.39
N GLY A 32 2.93 1.30 -8.59
CA GLY A 32 2.08 2.34 -9.17
C GLY A 32 1.25 3.12 -8.14
N PHE A 33 1.52 2.92 -6.84
CA PHE A 33 1.09 3.77 -5.75
C PHE A 33 2.31 4.57 -5.24
N ASN A 34 2.42 5.83 -5.67
CA ASN A 34 3.54 6.69 -5.29
C ASN A 34 3.10 7.79 -4.33
N ILE A 35 3.57 7.70 -3.09
CA ILE A 35 3.38 8.68 -2.01
C ILE A 35 4.74 9.15 -1.46
N ALA A 36 5.81 9.05 -2.25
CA ALA A 36 7.16 9.41 -1.81
C ALA A 36 7.24 10.90 -1.40
N ASP A 37 6.57 11.78 -2.15
CA ASP A 37 6.53 13.21 -1.82
C ASP A 37 5.83 13.47 -0.48
N ASP A 38 4.74 12.76 -0.22
CA ASP A 38 3.99 12.88 1.03
C ASP A 38 4.81 12.34 2.22
N LEU A 39 5.57 11.26 2.02
CA LEU A 39 6.47 10.68 3.04
C LEU A 39 7.72 11.52 3.29
N ALA A 40 8.24 12.21 2.27
CA ALA A 40 9.40 13.08 2.39
C ALA A 40 9.14 14.24 3.36
N VAL A 41 7.89 14.71 3.48
CA VAL A 41 7.47 15.71 4.47
C VAL A 41 7.62 15.19 5.90
N CYS A 42 7.41 13.89 6.11
CA CYS A 42 7.59 13.22 7.40
C CYS A 42 9.03 12.75 7.65
N GLY A 43 9.95 12.93 6.70
CA GLY A 43 11.30 12.37 6.78
C GLY A 43 11.35 10.85 6.62
N ALA A 44 10.32 10.26 6.01
CA ALA A 44 10.19 8.82 5.78
C ALA A 44 10.51 8.44 4.33
N HIS A 45 10.83 7.18 4.11
CA HIS A 45 11.25 6.64 2.81
C HIS A 45 10.20 5.68 2.23
N LEU A 46 9.88 5.86 0.94
CA LEU A 46 9.05 4.92 0.20
C LEU A 46 9.91 3.81 -0.41
N THR A 47 9.57 2.56 -0.13
CA THR A 47 10.11 1.39 -0.83
C THR A 47 9.02 0.71 -1.65
N ILE A 48 9.26 0.58 -2.96
CA ILE A 48 8.40 -0.22 -3.83
C ILE A 48 9.12 -1.56 -4.03
N PRO A 49 8.61 -2.67 -3.48
CA PRO A 49 9.28 -3.95 -3.63
C PRO A 49 9.30 -4.32 -5.11
N ALA A 50 10.48 -4.71 -5.60
CA ALA A 50 10.59 -5.30 -6.91
C ALA A 50 9.70 -6.54 -6.92
N SER A 51 8.71 -6.57 -7.81
CA SER A 51 7.85 -7.76 -7.98
C SER A 51 8.76 -8.97 -8.09
N THR A 52 8.68 -9.85 -7.10
CA THR A 52 9.34 -11.16 -7.11
C THR A 52 8.59 -12.02 -8.12
N ARG A 53 8.77 -11.70 -9.40
CA ARG A 53 8.34 -12.55 -10.50
C ARG A 53 9.22 -13.81 -10.44
N GLY A 54 8.83 -14.76 -9.62
CA GLY A 54 9.54 -16.03 -9.50
C GLY A 54 9.10 -16.91 -8.34
N GLU A 55 8.97 -16.40 -7.11
CA GLU A 55 8.86 -17.29 -5.95
C GLU A 55 7.81 -16.75 -4.97
N LYS A 56 6.69 -17.47 -4.85
CA LYS A 56 5.66 -17.38 -3.79
C LYS A 56 4.65 -16.23 -3.82
N GLN A 57 4.29 -15.70 -4.98
CA GLN A 57 2.98 -15.05 -5.15
C GLN A 57 1.87 -16.10 -5.35
N LEU A 58 1.80 -17.10 -4.45
CA LEU A 58 0.79 -18.17 -4.45
C LEU A 58 0.08 -18.31 -3.10
N GLU A 59 0.28 -17.37 -2.16
CA GLU A 59 -0.40 -17.41 -0.86
C GLU A 59 -1.38 -16.26 -0.63
N ILE A 60 -1.28 -15.16 -1.38
CA ILE A 60 -2.22 -14.04 -1.26
C ILE A 60 -3.45 -14.24 -2.16
N GLU A 61 -3.30 -14.83 -3.36
CA GLU A 61 -4.44 -15.12 -4.25
C GLU A 61 -5.29 -16.31 -3.75
N LYS A 62 -4.78 -17.14 -2.82
CA LYS A 62 -5.58 -18.18 -2.15
C LYS A 62 -6.62 -17.60 -1.18
N SER A 63 -6.49 -16.34 -0.76
CA SER A 63 -7.54 -15.67 0.01
C SER A 63 -8.74 -15.26 -0.86
N ARG A 64 -8.59 -15.24 -2.20
CA ARG A 64 -9.73 -15.01 -3.11
C ARG A 64 -10.64 -16.24 -3.26
N GLN A 65 -10.21 -17.41 -2.80
CA GLN A 65 -11.08 -18.59 -2.65
C GLN A 65 -11.76 -18.67 -1.27
N LEU A 66 -11.42 -17.80 -0.31
CA LEU A 66 -12.14 -17.69 0.95
C LEU A 66 -13.33 -16.71 0.86
N ALA A 67 -13.99 -16.70 -0.30
CA ALA A 67 -15.32 -16.13 -0.47
C ALA A 67 -16.38 -17.07 0.16
N TYR A 68 -16.29 -17.36 1.46
CA TYR A 68 -17.28 -18.25 2.11
C TYR A 68 -17.58 -17.98 3.60
N LEU A 69 -17.22 -16.84 4.17
CA LEU A 69 -17.74 -16.47 5.50
C LEU A 69 -18.43 -15.11 5.45
N ARG A 70 -19.72 -15.17 5.07
CA ARG A 70 -20.72 -14.18 5.49
C ARG A 70 -20.66 -14.09 7.02
N ILE A 71 -20.43 -12.90 7.57
CA ILE A 71 -20.73 -12.63 8.97
C ILE A 71 -21.97 -11.74 8.96
N LEU A 72 -23.04 -12.28 9.57
CA LEU A 72 -24.29 -11.59 9.93
C LEU A 72 -24.03 -10.56 11.03
#